data_AF-A0A1H0WZ12-F1
#
_entry.id   AF-A0A1H0WZ12-F1
#
_cell.length_a   1.000
_cell.length_b   1.000
_cell.length_c   1.000
_cell.angle_alpha   90.00
_cell.angle_beta   90.00
_cell.angle_gamma   90.00
#
_symmetry.space_group_name_H-M   'P 1'
#
loop_
_entity.id
_entity.type
_entity.pdbx_description
1 polymer ?
#
loop_
_entity_poly.entity_id
_entity_poly.type
_entity_poly.pdbx_seq_one_letter_code
_entity_poly.pdbx_strand_id
1 'polypeptide(L)' 'MEFIQAFALFLSFVMCLFLLSFAYMEGIRISNSEGKVQADSLLFSATMGLVFAFFTASLY' A
#
# COMPACT_ATOMS: atom_id res chain seq x y z
N MET A 1 25.36 3.14 -8.74
CA MET A 1 24.45 1.99 -8.64
C MET A 1 23.91 1.85 -7.22
N GLU A 2 24.76 1.75 -6.20
CA GLU A 2 24.39 1.66 -4.76
C GLU A 2 23.40 2.73 -4.27
N PHE A 3 23.61 4.01 -4.61
CA PHE A 3 22.75 5.11 -4.12
C PHE A 3 21.31 5.01 -4.62
N ILE A 4 21.12 4.65 -5.89
CA ILE A 4 19.79 4.51 -6.50
C ILE A 4 19.04 3.33 -5.86
N GLN A 5 19.74 2.23 -5.59
CA GLN A 5 19.16 1.05 -4.95
C GLN A 5 18.77 1.33 -3.50
N ALA A 6 19.63 2.01 -2.72
CA ALA A 6 19.31 2.43 -1.36
C ALA A 6 18.10 3.38 -1.33
N PHE A 7 18.02 4.31 -2.29
CA PHE A 7 16.88 5.21 -2.43
C PHE A 7 15.59 4.46 -2.78
N ALA A 8 15.64 3.50 -3.71
CA ALA A 8 14.49 2.69 -4.10
C ALA A 8 13.97 1.82 -2.94
N LEU A 9 14.87 1.24 -2.14
CA LEU A 9 14.51 0.47 -0.94
C LEU A 9 13.87 1.36 0.11
N PHE A 10 14.44 2.54 0.37
CA PHE A 10 13.87 3.50 1.32
C PHE A 10 12.48 3.98 0.90
N LEU A 11 12.31 4.33 -0.38
CA LEU A 11 11.01 4.72 -0.93
C LEU A 11 9.98 3.58 -0.84
N SER A 12 10.40 2.35 -1.12
CA SER A 12 9.53 1.17 -1.01
C SER A 12 9.10 0.90 0.42
N PHE A 13 10.00 1.08 1.38
CA PHE A 13 9.69 0.95 2.80
C PHE A 13 8.67 1.99 3.27
N VAL A 14 8.83 3.25 2.86
CA VAL A 14 7.87 4.33 3.18
C VAL A 14 6.49 4.04 2.56
N MET A 15 6.43 3.57 1.32
CA MET A 15 5.16 3.20 0.67
C MET A 15 4.47 2.01 1.35
N CYS A 16 5.23 1.03 1.81
CA CYS A 16 4.69 -0.09 2.59
C CYS A 16 4.01 0.40 3.88
N LEU A 17 4.68 1.27 4.64
CA LEU A 17 4.10 1.85 5.86
C LEU A 17 2.83 2.67 5.55
N PHE A 18 2.85 3.47 4.49
CA PHE A 18 1.69 4.25 4.06
C PHE A 18 0.48 3.36 3.72
N LEU A 19 0.68 2.34 2.89
CA LEU A 19 -0.37 1.40 2.50
C LEU A 19 -0.90 0.59 3.68
N LEU A 20 -0.02 0.18 4.60
CA LEU A 20 -0.41 -0.52 5.83
C LEU A 20 -1.30 0.37 6.70
N SER A 21 -0.90 1.61 6.96
CA SER A 21 -1.68 2.55 7.76
C SER A 21 -3.02 2.88 7.09
N PHE A 22 -3.03 3.07 5.76
CA PHE A 22 -4.26 3.32 5.01
C PHE A 22 -5.22 2.13 5.10
N ALA A 23 -4.74 0.92 4.86
CA ALA A 23 -5.55 -0.30 4.97
C ALA A 23 -6.08 -0.52 6.40
N TYR A 24 -5.28 -0.19 7.42
CA TYR A 24 -5.70 -0.28 8.82
C TYR A 24 -6.82 0.70 9.16
N MET A 25 -6.68 1.99 8.79
CA MET A 25 -7.74 2.98 8.98
C MET A 25 -9.01 2.59 8.24
N GLU A 26 -8.86 2.08 7.01
CA GLU A 26 -10.00 1.68 6.22
C GLU A 26 -10.68 0.44 6.80
N GLY A 27 -9.90 -0.53 7.32
CA GLY A 27 -10.43 -1.65 8.10
C GLY A 27 -11.27 -1.21 9.30
N ILE A 28 -10.81 -0.19 10.05
CA ILE A 28 -11.60 0.39 11.15
C ILE A 28 -12.88 1.02 10.61
N ARG A 29 -12.82 1.82 9.54
CA ARG A 29 -13.99 2.49 8.95
C ARG A 29 -15.04 1.48 8.46
N ILE A 30 -14.58 0.39 7.83
CA ILE A 30 -15.42 -0.73 7.41
C ILE A 30 -16.07 -1.40 8.63
N SER A 31 -15.29 -1.68 9.67
CA SER A 31 -15.79 -2.35 10.88
C SER A 31 -16.83 -1.53 11.65
N ASN A 32 -16.74 -0.19 11.58
CA ASN A 32 -17.62 0.74 12.28
C ASN A 32 -18.81 1.21 11.42
N SER A 33 -18.94 0.70 10.19
CA SER A 33 -20.03 1.01 9.28
C SER A 33 -21.14 -0.04 9.43
N GLU A 34 -22.29 0.36 9.97
CA GLU A 34 -23.48 -0.51 10.10
C GLU A 34 -24.25 -0.68 8.76
N GLY A 35 -23.84 0.00 7.68
CA GLY A 35 -24.50 0.01 6.37
C GLY A 35 -23.65 -0.56 5.22
N LYS A 36 -24.08 -0.33 3.96
CA LYS A 36 -23.31 -0.72 2.76
C LYS A 36 -21.95 -0.03 2.77
N VAL A 37 -20.91 -0.83 2.90
CA VAL A 37 -19.52 -0.39 2.91
C VAL A 37 -19.05 -0.16 1.47
N GLN A 38 -18.62 1.07 1.16
CA GLN A 38 -17.82 1.36 -0.02
C GLN A 38 -16.36 1.00 0.29
N ALA A 39 -15.92 -0.14 -0.27
CA ALA A 39 -14.58 -0.71 -0.10
C ALA A 39 -13.66 -0.49 -1.33
N ASP A 40 -14.10 0.36 -2.25
CA ASP A 40 -13.39 0.83 -3.44
C ASP A 40 -12.02 1.43 -3.10
N SER A 41 -11.92 2.22 -2.05
CA SER A 41 -10.65 2.75 -1.53
C SER A 41 -9.69 1.65 -1.09
N LEU A 42 -10.20 0.62 -0.41
CA LEU A 42 -9.41 -0.52 0.06
C LEU A 42 -8.95 -1.39 -1.12
N LEU A 43 -9.85 -1.68 -2.07
CA LEU A 43 -9.56 -2.45 -3.27
C LEU A 43 -8.51 -1.75 -4.15
N PHE A 44 -8.63 -0.43 -4.30
CA PHE A 44 -7.66 0.37 -5.03
C PHE A 44 -6.28 0.37 -4.34
N SER A 45 -6.25 0.58 -3.02
CA SER A 45 -4.99 0.57 -2.26
C SER A 45 -4.29 -0.80 -2.28
N ALA A 46 -5.04 -1.90 -2.20
CA ALA A 46 -4.51 -3.26 -2.31
C ALA A 46 -3.95 -3.53 -3.72
N THR A 47 -4.66 -3.11 -4.76
CA THR A 47 -4.22 -3.26 -6.15
C THR A 47 -2.95 -2.43 -6.42
N MET A 48 -2.90 -1.19 -5.94
CA MET A 48 -1.71 -0.34 -6.03
C MET A 48 -0.53 -0.91 -5.25
N GLY A 49 -0.77 -1.49 -4.07
CA GLY A 49 0.27 -2.18 -3.31
C GLY A 49 0.85 -3.38 -4.04
N LEU A 50 0.02 -4.15 -4.74
CA LEU A 50 0.45 -5.31 -5.52
C LEU A 50 1.24 -4.88 -6.77
N VAL A 51 0.79 -3.84 -7.48
CA VAL A 51 1.53 -3.24 -8.61
C VAL A 51 2.89 -2.72 -8.15
N PHE A 52 2.93 -2.04 -7.01
CA PHE A 52 4.17 -1.52 -6.45
C PHE A 52 5.13 -2.66 -6.05
N ALA A 53 4.63 -3.70 -5.37
CA ALA A 53 5.42 -4.88 -5.03
C ALA A 53 5.99 -5.59 -6.27
N PHE A 54 5.21 -5.67 -7.35
CA PHE A 54 5.68 -6.24 -8.62
C PHE A 54 6.81 -5.41 -9.24
N PHE A 55 6.67 -4.08 -9.26
CA PHE A 55 7.74 -3.21 -9.75
C PHE A 55 9.00 -3.31 -8.89
N THR A 56 8.87 -3.32 -7.56
CA THR A 56 10.02 -3.49 -6.66
C THR A 56 10.71 -4.84 -6.87
N ALA A 57 9.95 -5.93 -7.08
CA ALA A 57 10.50 -7.25 -7.33
C ALA A 57 11.14 -7.40 -8.72
N SER A 58 10.71 -6.63 -9.72
CA SER A 58 11.25 -6.68 -11.07
C SER A 58 12.43 -5.73 -11.31
N LEU A 59 12.60 -4.70 -10.46
CA LEU A 59 13.69 -3.72 -10.54
C LEU A 59 14.90 -4.09 -9.66
N TYR A 60 14.78 -5.15 -8.86
CA TYR A 60 15.84 -5.71 -8.01
C TYR A 60 16.30 -7.05 -8.59
#